data_AF-A0A524QSD9-F1
#
_entry.id   AF-A0A524QSD9-F1
#
_cell.length_a   1.000
_cell.length_b   1.000
_cell.length_c   1.000
_cell.angle_alpha   90.00
_cell.angle_beta   90.00
_cell.angle_gamma   90.00
#
_symmetry.space_group_name_H-M   'P 1'
#
loop_
_entity.id
_entity.type
_entity.pdbx_description
1 polymer ?
#
loop_
_entity_poly.entity_id
_entity_poly.type
_entity_poly.pdbx_seq_one_letter_code
_entity_poly.pdbx_strand_id
1 'polypeptide(L)' 'MFTGKQIVTIVLTGLILIILIQNSNAVPLKFLLLSFSLPLSVLVFVVVLVGVLIGHWLNRRKSNAPKR' A
#
# COMPACT_ATOMS: atom_id res chain seq x y z
N MET A 1 13.01 5.92 23.50
CA MET A 1 12.17 7.12 23.28
C MET A 1 11.54 6.97 21.90
N PHE A 2 10.29 6.51 21.81
CA PHE A 2 9.58 6.50 20.52
C PHE A 2 9.30 7.94 20.12
N THR A 3 9.79 8.36 18.97
CA THR A 3 9.56 9.72 18.48
C THR A 3 8.07 9.87 18.17
N GLY A 4 7.43 11.00 18.48
CA GLY A 4 5.97 11.17 18.26
C GLY A 4 5.52 10.82 16.83
N LYS A 5 6.39 11.01 15.84
CA LYS A 5 6.19 10.58 14.46
C LYS A 5 5.99 9.07 14.31
N GLN A 6 6.74 8.22 15.04
CA GLN A 6 6.61 6.77 15.00
C GLN A 6 5.30 6.27 15.62
N ILE A 7 4.85 6.91 16.71
CA ILE A 7 3.57 6.56 17.35
C ILE A 7 2.43 6.83 16.38
N VAL A 8 2.44 8.00 15.72
CA VAL A 8 1.46 8.33 14.68
C VAL A 8 1.51 7.31 13.56
N THR A 9 2.69 6.91 13.07
CA THR A 9 2.80 5.90 12.02
C THR A 9 2.21 4.56 12.45
N ILE A 10 2.54 4.06 13.64
CA ILE A 10 2.05 2.77 14.16
C ILE A 10 0.53 2.78 14.30
N VAL A 11 -0.03 3.85 14.85
CA VAL A 11 -1.48 4.02 15.01
C VAL A 11 -2.17 4.09 13.64
N LEU A 12 -1.62 4.84 12.69
CA LEU A 12 -2.18 4.96 11.36
C LEU A 12 -2.14 3.63 10.60
N THR A 13 -1.03 2.89 10.70
CA THR A 13 -0.88 1.56 10.11
C THR A 13 -1.87 0.56 10.71
N GLY A 14 -2.04 0.56 12.04
CA GLY A 14 -3.02 -0.29 12.71
C GLY A 14 -4.46 0.03 12.30
N LEU A 15 -4.80 1.31 12.18
CA LEU A 15 -6.14 1.75 11.77
C LEU A 15 -6.47 1.34 10.33
N ILE A 16 -5.50 1.49 9.43
CA ILE A 16 -5.61 1.02 8.04
C ILE A 16 -5.86 -0.49 8.01
N LEU A 17 -5.15 -1.28 8.82
CA LEU A 17 -5.32 -2.72 8.94
C LEU A 17 -6.72 -3.12 9.43
N ILE A 18 -7.27 -2.40 10.41
CA ILE A 18 -8.63 -2.65 10.92
C ILE A 18 -9.67 -2.34 9.84
N ILE A 19 -9.53 -1.22 9.13
CA ILE A 19 -10.42 -0.84 8.02
C ILE A 19 -10.35 -1.88 6.89
N LEU A 20 -9.16 -2.39 6.57
CA LEU A 20 -8.92 -3.46 5.61
C LEU A 20 -9.69 -4.75 5.96
N ILE A 21 -9.66 -5.17 7.23
CA ILE A 21 -10.30 -6.40 7.69
C ILE A 21 -11.82 -6.23 7.76
N GLN A 22 -12.28 -5.09 8.30
CA GLN A 22 -13.72 -4.80 8.42
C GLN A 22 -14.38 -4.54 7.07
N ASN A 23 -13.66 -3.89 6.15
CA ASN A 23 -14.11 -3.66 4.79
C ASN A 23 -13.67 -4.82 3.89
N SER A 24 -13.91 -6.07 4.29
CA SER A 24 -13.64 -7.27 3.49
C SER A 24 -14.71 -7.53 2.42
N ASN A 25 -15.61 -6.57 2.19
CA ASN A 25 -16.59 -6.62 1.12
C ASN A 25 -15.91 -6.98 -0.19
N ALA A 26 -16.49 -7.97 -0.88
CA ALA A 26 -15.96 -8.46 -2.13
C ALA A 26 -16.18 -7.38 -3.20
N VAL A 27 -15.10 -6.79 -3.68
CA VAL A 27 -15.16 -5.73 -4.69
C VAL A 27 -15.05 -6.38 -6.06
N PRO A 28 -16.05 -6.21 -6.94
CA PRO A 28 -15.97 -6.70 -8.30
C PRO A 28 -14.92 -5.88 -9.06
N LEU A 29 -13.80 -6.51 -9.39
CA LEU A 29 -12.76 -5.92 -10.23
C LEU A 29 -13.01 -6.30 -11.68
N LYS A 30 -13.10 -5.29 -12.54
CA LYS A 30 -13.33 -5.46 -13.97
C LYS A 30 -12.11 -4.96 -14.73
N PHE A 31 -11.29 -5.90 -15.20
CA PHE A 31 -10.24 -5.65 -16.17
C PHE A 31 -10.82 -5.75 -17.59
N LEU A 32 -10.06 -5.27 -18.59
CA LEU A 32 -10.47 -5.18 -19.99
C LEU A 32 -11.04 -6.48 -20.59
N LEU A 33 -10.61 -7.65 -20.11
CA LEU A 33 -11.10 -8.97 -20.56
C LEU A 33 -11.44 -9.94 -19.41
N LEU A 34 -11.24 -9.54 -18.16
CA LEU A 34 -11.35 -10.44 -16.99
C LEU A 34 -12.12 -9.75 -15.88
N SER A 35 -13.16 -10.41 -15.38
CA SER A 35 -13.95 -9.92 -14.25
C SER A 35 -13.80 -10.93 -13.11
N PHE A 36 -13.31 -10.49 -11.95
CA PHE A 36 -13.21 -11.36 -10.78
C PHE A 36 -13.47 -10.56 -9.51
N SER A 37 -14.03 -11.23 -8.50
CA SER A 37 -14.31 -10.63 -7.21
C SER A 37 -13.19 -10.97 -6.25
N LEU A 38 -12.53 -9.96 -5.69
CA LEU A 38 -11.55 -10.14 -4.64
C LEU A 38 -11.98 -9.39 -3.37
N PRO A 39 -11.62 -9.89 -2.19
CA PRO A 39 -11.75 -9.12 -0.96
C PRO A 39 -10.95 -7.82 -1.10
N LEU A 40 -11.53 -6.70 -0.71
CA LEU A 40 -10.84 -5.40 -0.68
C LEU A 40 -9.52 -5.48 0.11
N SER A 41 -9.47 -6.36 1.13
CA SER A 41 -8.29 -6.59 1.94
C SER A 41 -7.06 -7.00 1.12
N VAL A 42 -7.27 -7.94 0.19
CA VAL A 42 -6.24 -8.43 -0.74
C VAL A 42 -5.87 -7.34 -1.73
N LEU A 43 -6.86 -6.61 -2.26
CA LEU A 43 -6.63 -5.55 -3.23
C LEU A 43 -5.75 -4.44 -2.66
N VAL A 44 -6.09 -3.93 -1.47
CA VAL A 44 -5.33 -2.84 -0.84
C VAL A 44 -3.93 -3.31 -0.44
N PHE A 45 -3.77 -4.55 0.01
CA PHE A 45 -2.44 -5.13 0.28
C PHE A 45 -1.57 -5.11 -0.99
N VAL A 46 -2.10 -5.57 -2.13
CA VAL A 46 -1.39 -5.56 -3.42
C VAL A 46 -1.04 -4.13 -3.85
N VAL A 47 -1.98 -3.19 -3.73
CA VAL A 47 -1.76 -1.77 -4.09
C VAL A 47 -0.63 -1.16 -3.25
N VAL A 48 -0.63 -1.39 -1.93
CA VAL A 48 0.42 -0.89 -1.03
C VAL A 48 1.77 -1.50 -1.40
N LEU A 49 1.81 -2.81 -1.65
CA LEU A 49 3.04 -3.53 -1.99
C LEU A 49 3.64 -3.01 -3.31
N VAL A 50 2.80 -2.80 -4.33
CA VAL A 50 3.21 -2.19 -5.60
C VAL A 50 3.69 -0.74 -5.41
N GLY A 51 2.98 0.05 -4.61
CA GLY A 51 3.37 1.43 -4.29
C GLY A 51 4.74 1.51 -3.60
N VAL A 52 5.00 0.62 -2.64
CA VAL A 52 6.30 0.52 -1.95
C VAL A 52 7.41 0.11 -2.92
N LEU A 53 7.17 -0.88 -3.79
CA LEU A 53 8.14 -1.31 -4.79
C LEU A 53 8.48 -0.19 -5.78
N ILE A 54 7.48 0.53 -6.29
CA ILE A 54 7.66 1.65 -7.20
C ILE A 54 8.43 2.78 -6.50
N GLY A 55 8.03 3.14 -5.27
CA GLY A 55 8.70 4.15 -4.46
C GLY A 55 10.16 3.80 -4.18
N HIS A 56 10.44 2.53 -3.84
CA HIS A 56 11.81 2.04 -3.63
C HIS A 56 12.64 2.12 -4.91
N TRP A 57 12.06 1.76 -6.05
CA TRP A 57 12.76 1.79 -7.34
C TRP A 57 13.06 3.22 -7.80
N LEU A 58 12.11 4.15 -7.61
CA LEU A 58 12.29 5.57 -7.87
C LEU A 58 13.36 6.19 -6.97
N ASN A 59 13.36 5.83 -5.67
CA ASN A 59 14.36 6.33 -4.73
C ASN A 59 15.78 5.84 -5.09
N ARG A 60 15.94 4.59 -5.52
CA ARG A 60 17.22 4.08 -6.02
C ARG A 60 17.70 4.81 -7.27
N ARG A 61 16.82 5.20 -8.20
CA ARG A 61 17.21 6.01 -9.37
C ARG A 61 17.72 7.40 -8.97
N LYS A 62 17.10 8.04 -7.96
CA LYS A 62 17.54 9.35 -7.47
C LYS A 62 18.95 9.29 -6.85
N SER A 63 19.30 8.20 -6.18
CA SER A 63 20.64 8.01 -5.58
C SER A 63 21.75 7.75 -6.59
N ASN A 64 21.44 7.23 -7.78
CA ASN A 64 22.41 6.91 -8.83
C ASN A 64 22.49 8.00 -9.93
N ALA A 65 21.72 9.08 -9.79
CA ALA A 65 21.83 10.21 -10.70
C ALA A 65 23.16 10.96 -10.41
N PRO A 66 24.00 11.19 -11.44
CA PRO A 66 25.23 11.96 -11.24
C PRO A 66 24.86 13.34 -10.73
N LYS A 67 25.43 13.69 -9.57
CA LYS A 67 25.31 15.01 -8.96
C LYS A 67 25.95 16.01 -9.93
N ARG A 68 25.15 16.69 -10.73
CA ARG A 68 25.58 17.85 -11.51
C ARG A 68 25.75 19.04 -10.59
#